data_AF-A0A2E2CS78-F1
#
_entry.id   AF-A0A2E2CS78-F1
#
_cell.length_a   1.000
_cell.length_b   1.000
_cell.length_c   1.000
_cell.angle_alpha   90.00
_cell.angle_beta   90.00
_cell.angle_gamma   90.00
#
_symmetry.space_group_name_H-M   'P 1'
#
loop_
_entity.id
_entity.type
_entity.pdbx_description
1 polymer ?
#
loop_
_entity_poly.entity_id
_entity_poly.type
_entity_poly.pdbx_seq_one_letter_code
_entity_poly.pdbx_strand_id
1 'polypeptide(L)'
;MQPAPPPPAAPPAPAPPAPAAPPAPAPAPAAPPAPAPAPAPAPVAPAPAAPAPAPAAPAPAAPAPAQAQPKHQSSPEVRERLQAVGAIAQAISAEVQKVIIGKSHVIDNVLINILSNGNLLFEDYPGLAKTLMTNTFADALGCDFKRVQF
;
A
#
# COMPACT_ATOMS: atom_id res chain seq x y z
N MET A 1 66.23 20.77 -54.13
CA MET A 1 65.15 20.21 -53.29
C MET A 1 64.27 21.37 -52.84
N GLN A 2 63.11 21.58 -53.48
CA GLN A 2 62.11 22.55 -53.03
C GLN A 2 61.11 21.83 -52.11
N PRO A 3 60.77 22.37 -50.93
CA PRO A 3 59.75 21.79 -50.07
C PRO A 3 58.34 22.02 -50.63
N ALA A 4 57.50 20.99 -50.53
CA ALA A 4 56.13 20.97 -51.04
C ALA A 4 55.20 21.96 -50.28
N PRO A 5 54.21 22.57 -50.95
CA PRO A 5 53.27 23.50 -50.31
C PRO A 5 52.29 22.75 -49.37
N PRO A 6 51.88 23.37 -48.25
CA PRO A 6 50.94 22.77 -47.31
C PRO A 6 49.50 22.71 -47.88
N PRO A 7 48.68 21.72 -47.44
CA PRO A 7 47.32 21.53 -47.94
C PRO A 7 46.36 22.64 -47.45
N PRO A 8 45.28 22.92 -48.22
CA PRO A 8 44.32 23.96 -47.89
C PRO A 8 43.44 23.59 -46.68
N ALA A 9 43.07 24.62 -45.91
CA ALA A 9 42.26 24.53 -44.70
C ALA A 9 40.86 23.95 -44.95
N ALA A 10 40.44 23.03 -44.06
CA ALA A 10 39.10 22.47 -44.03
C ALA A 10 38.05 23.54 -43.63
N PRO A 11 36.84 23.53 -44.22
CA PRO A 11 35.77 24.46 -43.84
C PRO A 11 35.21 24.14 -42.43
N PRO A 12 34.73 25.15 -41.69
CA PRO A 12 34.19 24.95 -40.34
C PRO A 12 32.88 24.18 -40.35
N ALA A 13 32.71 23.29 -39.38
CA ALA A 13 31.47 22.55 -39.15
C ALA A 13 30.33 23.50 -38.74
N PRO A 14 29.06 23.23 -39.14
CA PRO A 14 27.93 24.05 -38.77
C PRO A 14 27.63 23.93 -37.26
N ALA A 15 27.33 25.07 -36.63
CA ALA A 15 26.95 25.15 -35.23
C ALA A 15 25.66 24.34 -34.95
N PRO A 16 25.55 23.68 -33.78
CA PRO A 16 24.32 22.99 -33.40
C PRO A 16 23.18 24.00 -33.15
N PRO A 17 21.92 23.66 -33.50
CA PRO A 17 20.79 24.54 -33.25
C PRO A 17 20.55 24.70 -31.75
N ALA A 18 20.25 25.92 -31.32
CA ALA A 18 19.88 26.23 -29.95
C ALA A 18 18.61 25.46 -29.53
N PRO A 19 18.52 24.95 -28.30
CA PRO A 19 17.31 24.30 -27.83
C PRO A 19 16.17 25.33 -27.72
N ALA A 20 15.03 24.99 -28.33
CA ALA A 20 13.81 25.77 -28.29
C ALA A 20 13.36 26.02 -26.84
N ALA A 21 13.09 27.29 -26.52
CA ALA A 21 12.47 27.68 -25.26
C ALA A 21 11.10 27.00 -25.10
N PRO A 22 10.74 26.51 -23.90
CA PRO A 22 9.43 25.93 -23.66
C PRO A 22 8.33 27.00 -23.83
N PRO A 23 7.19 26.67 -24.44
CA PRO A 23 6.07 27.59 -24.58
C PRO A 23 5.47 27.96 -23.21
N ALA A 24 5.01 29.21 -23.10
CA ALA A 24 4.36 29.75 -21.90
C ALA A 24 3.15 28.91 -21.45
N PRO A 25 2.85 28.86 -20.13
CA PRO A 25 1.70 28.13 -19.63
C PRO A 25 0.39 28.80 -20.09
N ALA A 26 -0.50 27.98 -20.65
CA ALA A 26 -1.86 28.38 -21.00
C ALA A 26 -2.66 28.82 -19.74
N PRO A 27 -3.56 29.81 -19.85
CA PRO A 27 -4.44 30.20 -18.75
C PRO A 27 -5.50 29.12 -18.47
N ALA A 28 -5.90 29.04 -17.20
CA ALA A 28 -6.73 28.01 -16.58
C ALA A 28 -8.09 27.73 -17.26
N PRO A 29 -8.59 26.48 -17.23
CA PRO A 29 -10.03 26.24 -17.24
C PRO A 29 -10.62 26.49 -15.86
N ALA A 30 -11.72 27.24 -15.83
CA ALA A 30 -12.51 27.58 -14.67
C ALA A 30 -13.04 26.34 -13.91
N ALA A 31 -13.22 26.51 -12.61
CA ALA A 31 -13.73 25.51 -11.68
C ALA A 31 -15.01 24.80 -12.17
N PRO A 32 -15.16 23.49 -11.90
CA PRO A 32 -16.46 22.83 -12.07
C PRO A 32 -17.48 23.42 -11.08
N PRO A 33 -18.75 23.60 -11.48
CA PRO A 33 -19.77 24.14 -10.60
C PRO A 33 -20.05 23.19 -9.41
N ALA A 34 -20.31 23.79 -8.25
CA ALA A 34 -20.70 23.09 -7.03
C ALA A 34 -21.94 22.19 -7.26
N PRO A 35 -22.03 21.01 -6.63
CA PRO A 35 -23.26 20.23 -6.65
C PRO A 35 -24.34 20.95 -5.82
N ALA A 36 -25.50 21.17 -6.43
CA ALA A 36 -26.72 21.65 -5.78
C ALA A 36 -27.27 20.59 -4.78
N PRO A 37 -28.13 20.98 -3.83
CA PRO A 37 -28.26 20.33 -2.53
C PRO A 37 -29.05 19.02 -2.57
N ALA A 38 -28.67 18.09 -1.68
CA ALA A 38 -29.42 16.88 -1.39
C ALA A 38 -30.85 17.21 -0.91
N PRO A 39 -31.89 16.47 -1.34
CA PRO A 39 -33.23 16.63 -0.81
C PRO A 39 -33.30 16.12 0.64
N ALA A 40 -34.04 16.86 1.47
CA ALA A 40 -34.28 16.56 2.88
C ALA A 40 -34.87 15.15 3.10
N PRO A 41 -34.51 14.44 4.18
CA PRO A 41 -35.14 13.18 4.53
C PRO A 41 -36.58 13.43 5.02
N ALA A 42 -37.51 12.63 4.50
CA ALA A 42 -38.91 12.57 4.94
C ALA A 42 -39.02 12.11 6.42
N PRO A 43 -40.08 12.52 7.15
CA PRO A 43 -40.23 12.19 8.56
C PRO A 43 -40.73 10.76 8.74
N VAL A 44 -39.95 9.93 9.45
CA VAL A 44 -40.44 8.64 9.98
C VAL A 44 -41.05 8.92 11.36
N ALA A 45 -42.36 8.72 11.46
CA ALA A 45 -43.13 8.82 12.70
C ALA A 45 -42.82 7.65 13.67
N PRO A 46 -43.11 7.80 14.98
CA PRO A 46 -42.45 7.08 16.06
C PRO A 46 -43.14 5.76 16.43
N ALA A 47 -42.36 4.80 16.93
CA ALA A 47 -42.85 3.61 17.63
C ALA A 47 -42.10 3.44 18.97
N PRO A 48 -42.75 2.87 20.00
CA PRO A 48 -42.74 3.46 21.34
C PRO A 48 -41.69 2.90 22.32
N ALA A 49 -41.63 3.58 23.46
CA ALA A 49 -40.63 3.55 24.51
C ALA A 49 -40.54 2.26 25.37
N ALA A 50 -39.28 1.93 25.69
CA ALA A 50 -38.74 1.51 27.00
C ALA A 50 -39.05 0.08 27.53
N PRO A 51 -38.28 -0.45 28.53
CA PRO A 51 -37.18 0.17 29.29
C PRO A 51 -35.89 -0.68 29.42
N ALA A 52 -34.83 0.00 29.87
CA ALA A 52 -33.58 -0.60 30.36
C ALA A 52 -33.80 -1.59 31.52
N PRO A 53 -32.79 -2.44 31.80
CA PRO A 53 -32.16 -2.31 33.11
C PRO A 53 -30.63 -2.50 33.07
N ALA A 54 -29.96 -1.74 33.94
CA ALA A 54 -28.66 -2.05 34.54
C ALA A 54 -28.84 -1.91 36.06
N PRO A 55 -27.90 -2.32 36.95
CA PRO A 55 -26.86 -3.35 36.90
C PRO A 55 -26.88 -4.28 38.16
N ALA A 56 -26.31 -5.49 38.10
CA ALA A 56 -25.82 -6.21 39.30
C ALA A 56 -24.93 -7.40 38.91
N ALA A 57 -23.63 -7.31 39.20
CA ALA A 57 -22.74 -8.46 39.36
C ALA A 57 -22.98 -9.06 40.77
N PRO A 58 -22.70 -10.36 41.05
CA PRO A 58 -21.34 -10.88 40.99
C PRO A 58 -21.20 -12.27 40.34
N ALA A 59 -19.96 -12.55 39.93
CA ALA A 59 -19.49 -13.81 39.38
C ALA A 59 -19.89 -15.05 40.19
N PRO A 60 -20.28 -16.16 39.53
CA PRO A 60 -19.87 -17.48 39.94
C PRO A 60 -18.56 -17.83 39.24
N ALA A 61 -17.67 -18.44 40.02
CA ALA A 61 -16.39 -18.98 39.62
C ALA A 61 -16.44 -19.77 38.31
N ALA A 62 -15.29 -19.73 37.62
CA ALA A 62 -14.91 -20.57 36.50
C ALA A 62 -15.47 -22.02 36.61
N PRO A 63 -15.72 -22.62 35.45
CA PRO A 63 -14.63 -23.44 34.95
C PRO A 63 -14.24 -22.97 33.56
N ALA A 64 -12.94 -22.76 33.38
CA ALA A 64 -12.36 -22.84 32.05
C ALA A 64 -12.82 -24.16 31.41
N PRO A 65 -13.43 -24.14 30.22
CA PRO A 65 -13.47 -25.32 29.38
C PRO A 65 -12.43 -25.13 28.28
N ALA A 66 -11.56 -26.13 28.21
CA ALA A 66 -10.93 -26.55 26.98
C ALA A 66 -9.94 -25.55 26.38
N GLN A 67 -8.69 -25.73 26.80
CA GLN A 67 -7.58 -25.88 25.86
C GLN A 67 -8.12 -26.31 24.49
N ALA A 68 -8.18 -25.37 23.54
CA ALA A 68 -8.48 -25.68 22.15
C ALA A 68 -7.28 -26.44 21.60
N GLN A 69 -7.25 -27.75 21.85
CA GLN A 69 -6.34 -28.67 21.21
C GLN A 69 -6.58 -28.56 19.70
N PRO A 70 -5.59 -28.10 18.91
CA PRO A 70 -5.71 -28.13 17.48
C PRO A 70 -5.68 -29.59 17.05
N LYS A 71 -6.85 -30.14 16.71
CA LYS A 71 -7.00 -31.41 16.01
C LYS A 71 -6.51 -31.24 14.56
N HIS A 72 -5.20 -31.13 14.38
CA HIS A 72 -4.56 -31.36 13.10
C HIS A 72 -3.20 -32.01 13.39
N GLN A 73 -3.16 -33.34 13.31
CA GLN A 73 -1.89 -34.08 13.26
C GLN A 73 -1.28 -33.79 11.89
N SER A 74 -0.63 -32.63 11.74
CA SER A 74 0.24 -32.40 10.59
C SER A 74 1.39 -33.41 10.68
N SER A 75 1.57 -34.19 9.61
CA SER A 75 2.74 -35.06 9.42
C SER A 75 4.03 -34.31 9.84
N PRO A 76 5.02 -34.97 10.46
CA PRO A 76 6.27 -34.33 10.87
C PRO A 76 6.90 -33.45 9.78
N GLU A 77 6.81 -33.85 8.52
CA GLU A 77 7.28 -33.08 7.35
C GLU A 77 6.52 -31.76 7.15
N VAL A 78 5.21 -31.73 7.41
CA VAL A 78 4.38 -30.53 7.26
C VAL A 78 4.73 -29.52 8.35
N ARG A 79 5.04 -29.97 9.57
CA ARG A 79 5.48 -29.11 10.68
C ARG A 79 6.82 -28.45 10.37
N GLU A 80 7.75 -29.19 9.77
CA GLU A 80 9.04 -28.65 9.34
C GLU A 80 8.87 -27.58 8.25
N ARG A 81 8.03 -27.83 7.23
CA ARG A 81 7.71 -26.83 6.21
C ARG A 81 7.03 -25.59 6.79
N LEU A 82 6.10 -25.77 7.74
CA LEU A 82 5.46 -24.66 8.46
C LEU A 82 6.47 -23.81 9.23
N GLN A 83 7.46 -24.44 9.87
CA GLN A 83 8.54 -23.72 10.56
C GLN A 83 9.42 -22.95 9.57
N ALA A 84 9.80 -23.57 8.44
CA ALA A 84 10.61 -22.92 7.40
C ALA A 84 9.88 -21.71 6.79
N VAL A 85 8.60 -21.87 6.43
CA VAL A 85 7.77 -20.77 5.89
C VAL A 85 7.58 -19.68 6.94
N GLY A 86 7.34 -20.04 8.20
CA GLY A 86 7.21 -19.08 9.30
C GLY A 86 8.48 -18.25 9.52
N ALA A 87 9.65 -18.88 9.45
CA ALA A 87 10.93 -18.18 9.56
C ALA A 87 11.16 -17.18 8.42
N ILE A 88 10.86 -17.57 7.18
CA ILE A 88 10.97 -16.68 6.01
C ILE A 88 9.98 -15.52 6.12
N ALA A 89 8.73 -15.80 6.50
CA ALA A 89 7.69 -14.80 6.72
C ALA A 89 8.12 -13.76 7.77
N GLN A 90 8.71 -14.21 8.88
CA GLN A 90 9.23 -13.29 9.90
C GLN A 90 10.39 -12.44 9.40
N ALA A 91 11.31 -13.01 8.61
CA ALA A 91 12.41 -12.26 8.01
C ALA A 91 11.90 -11.14 7.09
N ILE A 92 10.90 -11.43 6.25
CA ILE A 92 10.26 -10.44 5.36
C ILE A 92 9.58 -9.35 6.19
N SER A 93 8.78 -9.71 7.20
CA SER A 93 8.13 -8.73 8.09
C SER A 93 9.15 -7.82 8.78
N ALA A 94 10.29 -8.37 9.21
CA ALA A 94 11.34 -7.59 9.86
C ALA A 94 11.97 -6.56 8.91
N GLU A 95 12.21 -6.91 7.63
CA GLU A 95 12.69 -5.95 6.63
C GLU A 95 11.66 -4.84 6.36
N VAL A 96 10.39 -5.19 6.22
CA VAL A 96 9.31 -4.21 5.99
C VAL A 96 9.16 -3.25 7.18
N GLN A 97 9.30 -3.74 8.42
CA GLN A 97 9.22 -2.94 9.64
C GLN A 97 10.33 -1.88 9.77
N LYS A 98 11.46 -2.03 9.06
CA LYS A 98 12.51 -1.00 9.06
C LYS A 98 12.07 0.27 8.33
N VAL A 99 11.20 0.13 7.33
CA VAL A 99 10.69 1.26 6.52
C VAL A 99 9.35 1.75 7.05
N ILE A 100 8.48 0.84 7.50
CA ILE A 100 7.14 1.14 8.00
C ILE A 100 7.10 1.05 9.53
N ILE A 101 7.03 2.21 10.19
CA ILE A 101 7.01 2.30 11.66
C ILE A 101 5.58 2.27 12.20
N GLY A 102 5.35 1.51 13.26
CA GLY A 102 4.14 1.60 14.09
C GLY A 102 2.88 0.91 13.55
N LYS A 103 2.97 0.20 12.41
CA LYS A 103 1.83 -0.51 11.78
C LYS A 103 2.03 -2.03 11.68
N SER A 104 2.48 -2.68 12.74
CA SER A 104 2.75 -4.14 12.74
C SER A 104 1.54 -4.98 12.29
N HIS A 105 0.36 -4.71 12.83
CA HIS A 105 -0.86 -5.44 12.46
C HIS A 105 -1.22 -5.31 10.96
N VAL A 106 -0.93 -4.16 10.34
CA VAL A 106 -1.19 -3.95 8.91
C VAL A 106 -0.17 -4.73 8.07
N ILE A 107 1.10 -4.76 8.50
CA ILE A 107 2.16 -5.55 7.86
C ILE A 107 1.77 -7.03 7.88
N ASP A 108 1.32 -7.55 9.03
CA ASP A 108 0.89 -8.94 9.17
C ASP A 108 -0.28 -9.27 8.23
N ASN A 109 -1.30 -8.39 8.16
CA ASN A 109 -2.44 -8.58 7.27
C ASN A 109 -2.06 -8.57 5.78
N VAL A 110 -1.14 -7.69 5.38
CA VAL A 110 -0.63 -7.65 4.01
C VAL A 110 0.15 -8.94 3.69
N LEU A 111 0.99 -9.40 4.62
CA LEU A 111 1.73 -10.65 4.44
C LEU A 111 0.80 -11.86 4.34
N ILE A 112 -0.22 -11.95 5.21
CA ILE A 112 -1.25 -12.99 5.15
C ILE A 112 -1.99 -12.96 3.81
N ASN A 113 -2.33 -11.76 3.32
CA ASN A 113 -3.00 -11.58 2.04
C ASN A 113 -2.14 -12.09 0.88
N ILE A 114 -0.85 -11.76 0.87
CA ILE A 114 0.12 -12.23 -0.15
C ILE A 114 0.27 -13.76 -0.10
N LEU A 115 0.44 -14.34 1.09
CA LEU A 115 0.55 -15.80 1.26
C LEU A 115 -0.72 -16.54 0.84
N SER A 116 -1.88 -15.88 0.96
CA SER A 116 -3.18 -16.43 0.56
C SER A 116 -3.54 -16.12 -0.90
N ASN A 117 -2.67 -15.43 -1.64
CA ASN A 117 -2.93 -14.93 -3.00
C ASN A 117 -4.23 -14.10 -3.09
N GLY A 118 -4.44 -13.24 -2.09
CA GLY A 118 -5.59 -12.36 -1.99
C GLY A 118 -5.38 -11.01 -2.66
N ASN A 119 -6.44 -10.21 -2.68
CA ASN A 119 -6.39 -8.79 -3.01
C ASN A 119 -6.61 -7.97 -1.74
N LEU A 120 -6.00 -6.80 -1.64
CA LEU A 120 -6.11 -5.91 -0.48
C LEU A 120 -6.45 -4.48 -0.92
N LEU A 121 -7.33 -3.83 -0.16
CA LEU A 121 -7.72 -2.44 -0.34
C LEU A 121 -7.23 -1.61 0.87
N PHE A 122 -6.54 -0.50 0.62
CA PHE A 122 -6.07 0.40 1.67
C PHE A 122 -7.04 1.58 1.89
N GLU A 123 -7.87 1.48 2.94
CA GLU A 123 -8.73 2.56 3.42
C GLU A 123 -8.07 3.30 4.58
N ASP A 124 -7.61 4.52 4.33
CA ASP A 124 -7.06 5.43 5.34
C ASP A 124 -7.03 6.87 4.80
N TYR A 125 -6.60 7.81 5.64
CA TYR A 125 -6.31 9.19 5.26
C TYR A 125 -5.10 9.33 4.30
N PRO A 126 -5.07 10.39 3.48
CA PRO A 126 -3.93 10.67 2.61
C PRO A 126 -2.64 10.88 3.41
N GLY A 127 -1.50 10.43 2.87
CA GLY A 127 -0.18 10.59 3.50
C GLY A 127 0.21 9.48 4.49
N LEU A 128 -0.64 8.48 4.72
CA LEU A 128 -0.38 7.38 5.67
C LEU A 128 0.43 6.21 5.09
N ALA A 129 1.39 6.53 4.23
CA ALA A 129 2.34 5.58 3.65
C ALA A 129 1.70 4.38 2.91
N LYS A 130 0.45 4.48 2.43
CA LYS A 130 -0.23 3.39 1.70
C LYS A 130 0.57 2.89 0.49
N THR A 131 1.03 3.81 -0.35
CA THR A 131 1.85 3.48 -1.53
C THR A 131 3.23 2.97 -1.12
N LEU A 132 3.83 3.56 -0.08
CA LEU A 132 5.12 3.12 0.44
C LEU A 132 5.01 1.69 0.97
N MET A 133 3.92 1.35 1.66
CA MET A 133 3.65 0.01 2.16
C MET A 133 3.70 -1.02 1.03
N THR A 134 2.95 -0.78 -0.05
CA THR A 134 2.92 -1.70 -1.20
C THR A 134 4.26 -1.79 -1.90
N ASN A 135 4.97 -0.67 -2.04
CA ASN A 135 6.30 -0.64 -2.65
C ASN A 135 7.34 -1.40 -1.82
N THR A 136 7.38 -1.17 -0.50
CA THR A 136 8.29 -1.88 0.41
C THR A 136 8.05 -3.39 0.40
N PHE A 137 6.78 -3.83 0.33
CA PHE A 137 6.48 -5.26 0.18
C PHE A 137 6.95 -5.81 -1.16
N ALA A 138 6.78 -5.08 -2.25
CA ALA A 138 7.30 -5.48 -3.55
C ALA A 138 8.84 -5.58 -3.55
N ASP A 139 9.52 -4.60 -2.96
CA ASP A 139 10.98 -4.59 -2.81
C ASP A 139 11.48 -5.75 -1.93
N ALA A 140 10.82 -6.01 -0.80
CA ALA A 140 11.19 -7.08 0.13
C ALA A 140 10.96 -8.48 -0.45
N LEU A 141 9.97 -8.63 -1.33
CA LEU A 141 9.64 -9.90 -2.00
C LEU A 141 10.31 -10.05 -3.37
N GLY A 142 10.93 -9.00 -3.90
CA GLY A 142 11.48 -8.97 -5.26
C GLY A 142 10.41 -9.04 -6.35
N CYS A 143 9.21 -8.52 -6.10
CA CYS A 143 8.11 -8.49 -7.05
C CYS A 143 8.09 -7.20 -7.88
N ASP A 144 7.55 -7.27 -9.09
CA ASP A 144 7.31 -6.06 -9.90
C ASP A 144 6.16 -5.23 -9.32
N PHE A 145 6.40 -3.93 -9.12
CA PHE A 145 5.38 -2.97 -8.67
C PHE A 145 4.93 -2.07 -9.82
N LYS A 146 3.61 -2.00 -10.05
CA LYS A 146 3.01 -1.12 -11.06
C LYS A 146 1.87 -0.30 -10.46
N ARG A 147 1.99 1.03 -10.53
CA ARG A 147 0.94 1.98 -10.12
C ARG A 147 0.15 2.45 -11.35
N VAL A 148 -1.18 2.39 -11.26
CA VAL A 148 -2.11 2.93 -12.27
C VAL A 148 -2.90 4.07 -11.64
N GLN A 149 -2.96 5.23 -12.29
CA GLN A 149 -3.71 6.41 -11.86
C GLN A 149 -4.61 6.85 -13.02
N PHE A 150 -5.90 6.96 -12.78
CA PHE A 150 -6.90 7.45 -13.73
C PHE A 150 -7.26 8.90 -13.40
#